data_AF-A0A819CNP7-F1
#
_entry.id   AF-A0A819CNP7-F1
#
_cell.length_a   1.000
_cell.length_b   1.000
_cell.length_c   1.000
_cell.angle_alpha   90.00
_cell.angle_beta   90.00
_cell.angle_gamma   90.00
#
_symmetry.space_group_name_H-M   'P 1'
#
loop_
_entity.id
_entity.type
_entity.pdbx_description
1 polymer ?
#
loop_
_entity_poly.entity_id
_entity_poly.type
_entity_poly.pdbx_seq_one_letter_code
_entity_poly.pdbx_strand_id
1 'polypeptide(L)'
;SYYREWDRDFPDYEFSIIIHPGRSTRFYDKLITDLKEYIKQLDEGLLPYINKPCSNKYYIDMTDAEIIEEFKTMADPITRYIYDEPSYMKMLLPMLRADSQVGKEVLPETPLMISIIVYVGEKEVSANEEYLSKWKELTTLKSLLRVRMFSGHHNFQAECGPQILSCLKQDFNNIISILRMY
;
A
#
# COMPACT_ATOMS: atom_id res chain seq x y z
N SER A 1 -12.16 -7.35 0.62
CA SER A 1 -11.15 -6.29 0.58
C SER A 1 -11.82 -5.02 1.05
N TYR A 2 -11.15 -4.24 1.88
CA TYR A 2 -11.63 -2.94 2.35
C TYR A 2 -11.96 -1.97 1.19
N TYR A 3 -11.29 -2.14 0.05
CA TYR A 3 -11.44 -1.31 -1.16
C TYR A 3 -12.51 -1.79 -2.14
N ARG A 4 -13.28 -2.84 -1.82
CA ARG A 4 -14.16 -3.51 -2.77
C ARG A 4 -15.27 -2.61 -3.31
N GLU A 5 -15.74 -1.67 -2.49
CA GLU A 5 -16.92 -0.85 -2.79
C GLU A 5 -16.57 0.56 -3.30
N TRP A 6 -15.30 0.82 -3.59
CA TRP A 6 -14.84 2.14 -4.00
C TRP A 6 -15.35 2.52 -5.40
N ASP A 7 -15.59 1.55 -6.27
CA ASP A 7 -16.23 1.76 -7.58
C ASP A 7 -17.59 2.46 -7.47
N ARG A 8 -18.39 2.11 -6.46
CA ARG A 8 -19.69 2.76 -6.19
C ARG A 8 -19.54 4.21 -5.74
N ASP A 9 -18.47 4.52 -5.02
CA ASP A 9 -18.22 5.84 -4.46
C ASP A 9 -17.60 6.83 -5.46
N PHE A 10 -17.01 6.32 -6.54
CA PHE A 10 -16.21 7.06 -7.50
C PHE A 10 -16.57 6.65 -8.95
N PRO A 11 -17.80 6.94 -9.41
CA PRO A 11 -18.30 6.47 -10.71
C PRO A 11 -17.53 7.05 -11.91
N ASP A 12 -16.84 8.17 -11.73
CA ASP A 12 -16.04 8.84 -12.77
C ASP A 12 -14.60 8.29 -12.85
N TYR A 13 -14.24 7.29 -12.04
CA TYR A 13 -12.90 6.75 -11.94
C TYR A 13 -12.88 5.25 -12.18
N GLU A 14 -11.82 4.77 -12.82
CA GLU A 14 -11.54 3.34 -12.96
C GLU A 14 -10.58 2.88 -11.87
N PHE A 15 -10.94 1.78 -11.19
CA PHE A 15 -10.08 1.16 -10.18
C PHE A 15 -9.52 -0.16 -10.71
N SER A 16 -8.20 -0.21 -10.87
CA SER A 16 -7.48 -1.45 -11.15
C SER A 16 -7.00 -2.08 -9.84
N ILE A 17 -7.61 -3.20 -9.44
CA ILE A 17 -7.20 -3.95 -8.26
C ILE A 17 -6.09 -4.94 -8.66
N ILE A 18 -4.88 -4.69 -8.15
CA ILE A 18 -3.75 -5.61 -8.34
C ILE A 18 -3.82 -6.71 -7.28
N ILE A 19 -3.89 -7.97 -7.73
CA ILE A 19 -3.85 -9.15 -6.86
C ILE A 19 -2.47 -9.81 -7.03
N HIS A 20 -1.69 -9.85 -5.95
CA HIS A 20 -0.39 -10.51 -5.91
C HIS A 20 -0.53 -12.04 -6.01
N PRO A 21 0.42 -12.75 -6.65
CA PRO A 21 0.51 -14.21 -6.56
C PRO A 21 0.53 -14.68 -5.11
N GLY A 22 -0.16 -15.77 -4.80
CA GLY A 22 -0.35 -16.26 -3.44
C GLY A 22 -1.49 -15.58 -2.68
N ARG A 23 -2.17 -14.57 -3.27
CA ARG A 23 -3.29 -13.87 -2.62
C ARG A 23 -4.62 -14.10 -3.33
N SER A 24 -5.69 -14.22 -2.55
CA SER A 24 -7.07 -14.32 -3.03
C SER A 24 -7.24 -15.37 -4.14
N THR A 25 -7.75 -15.00 -5.32
CA THR A 25 -7.97 -15.91 -6.45
C THR A 25 -6.69 -16.44 -7.09
N ARG A 26 -5.53 -15.85 -6.76
CA ARG A 26 -4.19 -16.26 -7.25
C ARG A 26 -3.42 -17.08 -6.22
N PHE A 27 -4.13 -17.74 -5.30
CA PHE A 27 -3.53 -18.41 -4.15
C PHE A 27 -2.47 -19.46 -4.51
N TYR A 28 -2.68 -20.17 -5.62
CA TYR A 28 -1.79 -21.24 -6.09
C TYR A 28 -0.76 -20.77 -7.14
N ASP A 29 -0.77 -19.48 -7.49
CA ASP A 29 0.20 -18.93 -8.42
C ASP A 29 1.60 -18.97 -7.81
N LYS A 30 2.60 -19.10 -8.68
CA LYS A 30 4.01 -19.03 -8.28
C LYS A 30 4.30 -17.67 -7.65
N LEU A 31 4.82 -17.68 -6.42
CA LEU A 31 5.23 -16.46 -5.71
C LEU A 31 6.32 -15.73 -6.50
N ILE A 32 6.21 -14.41 -6.54
CA ILE A 32 7.17 -13.53 -7.19
C ILE A 32 7.91 -12.77 -6.10
N THR A 33 9.23 -12.75 -6.22
CA THR A 33 10.13 -12.10 -5.26
C THR A 33 10.97 -11.02 -5.91
N ASP A 34 10.84 -10.81 -7.23
CA ASP A 34 11.55 -9.78 -7.97
C ASP A 34 10.55 -8.73 -8.48
N LEU A 35 10.75 -7.47 -8.09
CA LEU A 35 9.86 -6.39 -8.48
C LEU A 35 9.82 -6.17 -10.00
N LYS A 36 10.94 -6.37 -10.72
CA LYS A 36 10.98 -6.17 -12.17
C LYS A 36 10.19 -7.26 -12.89
N GLU A 37 10.31 -8.50 -12.45
CA GLU A 37 9.46 -9.61 -12.92
C GLU A 37 7.98 -9.35 -12.60
N TYR A 38 7.70 -8.83 -11.40
CA TYR A 38 6.34 -8.48 -11.01
C TYR A 38 5.73 -7.42 -11.93
N ILE A 39 6.45 -6.34 -12.20
CA ILE A 39 6.01 -5.25 -13.09
C ILE A 39 5.77 -5.77 -14.52
N LYS A 40 6.61 -6.69 -15.02
CA LYS A 40 6.41 -7.29 -16.36
C LYS A 40 5.12 -8.10 -16.49
N GLN A 41 4.56 -8.59 -15.38
CA GLN A 41 3.30 -9.34 -15.38
C GLN A 41 2.07 -8.44 -15.18
N LEU A 42 2.27 -7.17 -14.84
CA LEU A 42 1.18 -6.20 -14.85
C LEU A 42 0.83 -5.86 -16.29
N ASP A 43 -0.46 -5.58 -16.54
CA ASP A 43 -1.00 -5.32 -17.88
C ASP A 43 -0.23 -4.20 -18.61
N GLU A 44 -0.07 -4.34 -19.93
CA GLU A 44 0.59 -3.34 -20.78
C GLU A 44 -0.05 -1.96 -20.65
N GLY A 45 -1.37 -1.92 -20.38
CA GLY A 45 -2.14 -0.69 -20.15
C GLY A 45 -1.72 0.10 -18.91
N LEU A 46 -1.06 -0.53 -17.93
CA LEU A 46 -0.56 0.12 -16.72
C LEU A 46 0.92 0.52 -16.83
N LEU A 47 1.67 0.02 -17.83
CA LEU A 47 3.09 0.35 -18.04
C LEU A 47 3.41 1.86 -18.10
N PRO A 48 2.55 2.76 -18.63
CA PRO A 48 2.82 4.20 -18.59
C PRO A 48 2.86 4.78 -17.18
N TYR A 49 2.20 4.12 -16.21
CA TYR A 49 2.01 4.61 -14.85
C TYR A 49 2.85 3.82 -13.82
N ILE A 50 3.32 2.62 -14.17
CA ILE A 50 4.13 1.74 -13.31
C ILE A 50 5.62 1.95 -13.58
N ASN A 51 6.24 2.90 -12.90
CA ASN A 51 7.71 2.99 -12.87
C ASN A 51 8.28 3.25 -11.46
N LYS A 52 7.46 3.10 -10.42
CA LYS A 52 7.70 3.80 -9.15
C LYS A 52 7.22 2.95 -7.99
N PRO A 53 8.13 2.45 -7.13
CA PRO A 53 7.76 1.54 -6.06
C PRO A 53 7.17 2.26 -4.85
N CYS A 54 6.37 1.52 -4.09
CA CYS A 54 5.74 1.93 -2.85
C CYS A 54 6.26 1.02 -1.72
N SER A 55 6.52 1.58 -0.54
CA SER A 55 7.13 0.87 0.59
C SER A 55 6.17 -0.11 1.26
N ASN A 56 6.66 -1.31 1.56
CA ASN A 56 6.05 -2.24 2.52
C ASN A 56 7.03 -2.52 3.68
N LYS A 57 6.49 -2.99 4.81
CA LYS A 57 7.29 -3.48 5.94
C LYS A 57 8.00 -4.80 5.55
N TYR A 58 9.22 -5.01 6.04
CA TYR A 58 10.09 -6.10 5.59
C TYR A 58 10.09 -7.29 6.56
N TYR A 59 9.54 -8.42 6.12
CA TYR A 59 9.59 -9.70 6.84
C TYR A 59 10.75 -10.60 6.36
N ILE A 60 11.58 -10.13 5.43
CA ILE A 60 12.62 -10.94 4.75
C ILE A 60 13.65 -11.45 5.74
N ASP A 61 14.13 -10.57 6.63
CA ASP A 61 15.22 -10.84 7.56
C ASP A 61 14.74 -11.35 8.93
N MET A 62 13.42 -11.45 9.11
CA MET A 62 12.81 -11.93 10.35
C MET A 62 12.68 -13.46 10.35
N THR A 63 12.78 -14.08 11.50
CA THR A 63 12.40 -15.48 11.73
C THR A 63 10.87 -15.64 11.69
N ASP A 64 10.40 -16.87 11.45
CA ASP A 64 8.95 -17.15 11.46
C ASP A 64 8.31 -16.79 12.81
N ALA A 65 9.02 -17.00 13.92
CA ALA A 65 8.56 -16.65 15.26
C ALA A 65 8.41 -15.13 15.44
N GLU A 66 9.37 -14.33 14.96
CA GLU A 66 9.29 -12.88 15.01
C GLU A 66 8.12 -12.33 14.17
N ILE A 67 7.89 -12.90 12.99
CA ILE A 67 6.74 -12.54 12.14
C ILE A 67 5.44 -12.87 12.88
N ILE A 68 5.30 -14.08 13.42
CA ILE A 68 4.09 -14.50 14.16
C ILE A 68 3.81 -13.57 15.34
N GLU A 69 4.83 -13.25 16.14
CA GLU A 69 4.68 -12.35 17.29
C GLU A 69 4.28 -10.94 16.85
N GLU A 70 4.87 -10.41 15.79
CA GLU A 70 4.46 -9.12 15.23
C GLU A 70 2.98 -9.13 14.82
N PHE A 71 2.54 -10.15 14.11
CA PHE A 71 1.15 -10.27 13.68
C PHE A 71 0.16 -10.40 14.85
N LYS A 72 0.57 -11.01 15.97
CA LYS A 72 -0.24 -11.02 17.21
C LYS A 72 -0.36 -9.64 17.86
N THR A 73 0.63 -8.77 17.69
CA THR A 73 0.60 -7.40 18.23
C THR A 73 -0.21 -6.44 17.35
N MET A 74 -0.34 -6.72 16.05
CA MET A 74 -1.25 -5.99 15.17
C MET A 74 -2.69 -6.29 15.61
N ALA A 75 -3.39 -5.27 16.11
CA ALA A 75 -4.71 -5.39 16.73
C ALA A 75 -5.86 -5.70 15.74
N ASP A 76 -5.68 -6.71 14.87
CA ASP A 76 -6.74 -7.24 14.01
C ASP A 76 -7.33 -8.53 14.61
N PRO A 77 -8.54 -8.47 15.20
CA PRO A 77 -9.18 -9.63 15.81
C PRO A 77 -9.60 -10.71 14.80
N ILE A 78 -9.81 -10.34 13.54
CA ILE A 78 -10.33 -11.25 12.50
C ILE A 78 -9.25 -12.24 12.07
N THR A 79 -7.98 -11.85 12.17
CA THR A 79 -6.86 -12.67 11.73
C THR A 79 -6.14 -13.42 12.86
N ARG A 80 -6.48 -13.17 14.13
CA ARG A 80 -5.86 -13.86 15.28
C ARG A 80 -5.98 -15.40 15.23
N TYR A 81 -7.14 -15.91 14.83
CA TYR A 81 -7.36 -17.36 14.63
C TYR A 81 -6.50 -17.96 13.53
N ILE A 82 -6.02 -17.15 12.59
CA ILE A 82 -5.15 -17.60 11.51
C ILE A 82 -3.71 -17.76 12.02
N TYR A 83 -3.27 -16.88 12.93
CA TYR A 83 -1.91 -16.86 13.45
C TYR A 83 -1.66 -17.92 14.53
N ASP A 84 -2.71 -18.32 15.26
CA ASP A 84 -2.62 -19.38 16.27
C ASP A 84 -2.62 -20.80 15.66
N GLU A 85 -2.94 -20.93 14.37
CA GLU A 85 -2.95 -22.22 13.64
C GLU A 85 -1.64 -22.44 12.85
N PRO A 86 -0.74 -23.35 13.28
CA PRO A 86 0.58 -23.52 12.65
C PRO A 86 0.51 -23.90 11.17
N SER A 87 -0.53 -24.64 10.77
CA SER A 87 -0.73 -25.07 9.39
C SER A 87 -1.02 -23.88 8.46
N TYR A 88 -1.80 -22.90 8.93
CA TYR A 88 -2.07 -21.68 8.18
C TYR A 88 -0.85 -20.76 8.13
N MET A 89 -0.11 -20.63 9.24
CA MET A 89 1.12 -19.84 9.23
C MET A 89 2.19 -20.40 8.31
N LYS A 90 2.38 -21.73 8.29
CA LYS A 90 3.29 -22.39 7.34
C LYS A 90 2.98 -22.06 5.88
N MET A 91 1.71 -21.79 5.58
CA MET A 91 1.23 -21.45 4.25
C MET A 91 1.36 -19.94 3.94
N LEU A 92 1.13 -19.07 4.93
CA LEU A 92 1.15 -17.61 4.77
C LEU A 92 2.55 -17.00 4.82
N LEU A 93 3.45 -17.56 5.62
CA LEU A 93 4.80 -17.03 5.82
C LEU A 93 5.58 -16.88 4.48
N PRO A 94 5.57 -17.86 3.56
CA PRO A 94 6.20 -17.68 2.25
C PRO A 94 5.62 -16.51 1.45
N MET A 95 4.30 -16.30 1.50
CA MET A 95 3.62 -15.20 0.79
C MET A 95 4.01 -13.85 1.37
N LEU A 96 4.03 -13.74 2.71
CA LEU A 96 4.44 -12.51 3.41
C LEU A 96 5.89 -12.13 3.08
N ARG A 97 6.78 -13.12 3.06
CA ARG A 97 8.19 -12.90 2.67
C ARG A 97 8.32 -12.48 1.21
N ALA A 98 7.55 -13.10 0.31
CA ALA A 98 7.54 -12.73 -1.10
C ALA A 98 7.06 -11.29 -1.32
N ASP A 99 5.95 -10.91 -0.67
CA ASP A 99 5.41 -9.55 -0.71
C ASP A 99 6.44 -8.52 -0.19
N SER A 100 7.13 -8.82 0.93
CA SER A 100 8.19 -7.96 1.45
C SER A 100 9.39 -7.85 0.51
N GLN A 101 9.77 -8.94 -0.18
CA GLN A 101 10.88 -8.94 -1.13
C GLN A 101 10.59 -8.07 -2.35
N VAL A 102 9.36 -8.14 -2.88
CA VAL A 102 8.91 -7.25 -3.96
C VAL A 102 8.89 -5.79 -3.52
N GLY A 103 8.51 -5.53 -2.26
CA GLY A 103 8.46 -4.18 -1.68
C GLY A 103 9.81 -3.59 -1.29
N LYS A 104 10.93 -4.32 -1.39
CA LYS A 104 12.26 -3.88 -0.94
C LYS A 104 12.69 -2.61 -1.69
N GLU A 105 13.01 -1.56 -0.92
CA GLU A 105 13.20 -0.19 -1.40
C GLU A 105 14.11 -0.11 -2.64
N VAL A 106 13.57 0.47 -3.71
CA VAL A 106 14.35 1.09 -4.78
C VAL A 106 13.74 2.46 -5.02
N LEU A 107 14.25 3.52 -4.38
CA LEU A 107 13.75 4.85 -4.68
C LEU A 107 13.97 5.14 -6.19
N PRO A 108 13.04 5.85 -6.86
CA PRO A 108 13.28 6.27 -8.23
C PRO A 108 14.56 7.10 -8.27
N GLU A 109 15.43 6.80 -9.24
CA GLU A 109 16.70 7.52 -9.42
C GLU A 109 16.49 9.02 -9.69
N THR A 110 15.32 9.38 -10.22
CA THR A 110 14.92 10.76 -10.47
C THR A 110 13.56 11.06 -9.84
N PRO A 111 13.38 12.23 -9.19
CA PRO A 111 12.09 12.66 -8.71
C PRO A 111 11.09 12.82 -9.84
N LEU A 112 9.83 12.63 -9.50
CA LEU A 112 8.77 12.41 -10.45
C LEU A 112 7.90 13.64 -10.59
N MET A 113 7.45 13.95 -11.79
CA MET A 113 6.49 15.05 -11.98
C MET A 113 5.05 14.59 -11.70
N ILE A 114 4.77 14.19 -10.46
CA ILE A 114 3.43 13.74 -10.00
C ILE A 114 3.07 14.36 -8.66
N SER A 115 1.77 14.60 -8.43
CA SER A 115 1.30 14.93 -7.07
C SER A 115 1.32 13.67 -6.21
N ILE A 116 1.69 13.83 -4.93
CA ILE A 116 1.72 12.76 -3.94
C ILE A 116 0.86 13.17 -2.76
N ILE A 117 -0.06 12.30 -2.37
CA ILE A 117 -0.89 12.48 -1.18
C ILE A 117 -0.70 11.26 -0.29
N VAL A 118 -0.21 11.49 0.92
CA VAL A 118 0.09 10.44 1.90
C VAL A 118 -1.02 10.37 2.92
N TYR A 119 -1.62 9.19 3.11
CA TYR A 119 -2.62 8.91 4.12
C TYR A 119 -1.95 8.07 5.21
N VAL A 120 -2.02 8.49 6.46
CA VAL A 120 -1.31 7.82 7.57
C VAL A 120 -2.15 7.84 8.85
N GLY A 121 -2.03 6.79 9.66
CA GLY A 121 -2.58 6.76 11.02
C GLY A 121 -1.76 7.65 11.96
N GLU A 122 -2.41 8.49 12.75
CA GLU A 122 -1.76 9.44 13.66
C GLU A 122 -0.89 8.75 14.74
N LYS A 123 -1.18 7.47 15.02
CA LYS A 123 -0.47 6.67 16.03
C LYS A 123 0.59 5.75 15.41
N GLU A 124 0.84 5.85 14.10
CA GLU A 124 1.90 5.09 13.44
C GLU A 124 3.28 5.67 13.79
N VAL A 125 4.23 4.79 14.10
CA VAL A 125 5.63 5.19 14.32
C VAL A 125 6.24 5.81 13.06
N SER A 126 5.76 5.38 11.89
CA SER A 126 6.13 5.92 10.57
C SER A 126 5.48 7.27 10.25
N ALA A 127 4.58 7.81 11.08
CA ALA A 127 3.99 9.13 10.89
C ALA A 127 4.90 10.29 11.35
N ASN A 128 6.19 10.03 11.57
CA ASN A 128 7.15 11.07 11.98
C ASN A 128 7.65 11.91 10.79
N GLU A 129 8.20 13.08 11.09
CA GLU A 129 8.64 14.04 10.07
C GLU A 129 9.75 13.47 9.17
N GLU A 130 10.69 12.70 9.73
CA GLU A 130 11.78 12.09 8.98
C GLU A 130 11.25 11.14 7.91
N TYR A 131 10.33 10.24 8.27
CA TYR A 131 9.74 9.29 7.34
C TYR A 131 8.87 9.99 6.28
N LEU A 132 8.05 10.96 6.69
CA LEU A 132 7.22 11.73 5.77
C LEU A 132 8.04 12.62 4.82
N SER A 133 9.24 13.04 5.23
CA SER A 133 10.15 13.82 4.38
C SER A 133 10.62 13.03 3.16
N LYS A 134 10.76 11.70 3.27
CA LYS A 134 11.19 10.84 2.15
C LYS A 134 10.23 10.94 0.96
N TRP A 135 8.93 11.10 1.21
CA TRP A 135 7.94 11.29 0.15
C TRP A 135 8.13 12.60 -0.64
N LYS A 136 8.72 13.64 -0.04
CA LYS A 136 9.03 14.90 -0.74
C LYS A 136 10.14 14.72 -1.77
N GLU A 137 11.06 13.79 -1.55
CA GLU A 137 12.16 13.52 -2.49
C GLU A 137 11.72 12.68 -3.70
N LEU A 138 10.54 12.09 -3.65
CA LEU A 138 9.99 11.32 -4.76
C LEU A 138 9.35 12.19 -5.85
N THR A 139 9.16 13.50 -5.64
CA THR A 139 8.45 14.35 -6.59
C THR A 139 9.11 15.70 -6.84
N THR A 140 9.04 16.18 -8.08
CA THR A 140 9.38 17.57 -8.44
C THR A 140 8.27 18.56 -8.05
N LEU A 141 7.04 18.08 -7.84
CA LEU A 141 5.87 18.89 -7.48
C LEU A 141 5.72 19.03 -5.95
N LYS A 142 6.80 19.41 -5.26
CA LYS A 142 6.87 19.43 -3.78
C LYS A 142 5.77 20.28 -3.12
N SER A 143 5.31 21.35 -3.77
CA SER A 143 4.22 22.22 -3.27
C SER A 143 2.83 21.59 -3.30
N LEU A 144 2.66 20.52 -4.10
CA LEU A 144 1.43 19.76 -4.21
C LEU A 144 1.42 18.52 -3.31
N LEU A 145 2.50 18.26 -2.57
CA LEU A 145 2.52 17.19 -1.59
C LEU A 145 1.54 17.50 -0.45
N ARG A 146 0.74 16.50 -0.07
CA ARG A 146 -0.22 16.58 1.03
C ARG A 146 -0.07 15.36 1.93
N VAL A 147 -0.24 15.57 3.23
CA VAL A 147 -0.30 14.49 4.21
C VAL A 147 -1.63 14.62 4.95
N ARG A 148 -2.38 13.53 5.03
CA ARG A 148 -3.64 13.42 5.78
C ARG A 148 -3.45 12.40 6.90
N MET A 149 -3.69 12.86 8.12
CA MET A 149 -3.62 12.02 9.32
C MET A 149 -5.03 11.58 9.71
N PHE A 150 -5.17 10.30 10.04
CA PHE A 150 -6.42 9.70 10.48
C PHE A 150 -6.21 9.07 11.86
N SER A 151 -7.27 9.00 12.67
CA SER A 151 -7.13 8.33 13.96
C SER A 151 -6.85 6.83 13.78
N GLY A 152 -5.93 6.30 14.58
CA GLY A 152 -5.55 4.89 14.54
C GLY A 152 -4.08 4.63 14.18
N HIS A 153 -3.75 3.35 14.13
CA HIS A 153 -2.45 2.81 13.73
C HIS A 153 -2.50 2.35 12.26
N HIS A 154 -1.77 1.29 11.89
CA HIS A 154 -1.60 0.75 10.55
C HIS A 154 -2.92 0.40 9.85
N ASN A 155 -3.93 -0.02 10.63
CA ASN A 155 -5.25 -0.38 10.14
C ASN A 155 -6.28 0.77 10.25
N PHE A 156 -5.84 2.03 10.32
CA PHE A 156 -6.70 3.22 10.41
C PHE A 156 -7.81 3.24 9.37
N GLN A 157 -7.59 2.65 8.19
CA GLN A 157 -8.60 2.47 7.17
C GLN A 157 -9.85 1.75 7.70
N ALA A 158 -9.69 0.65 8.43
CA ALA A 158 -10.84 -0.10 8.96
C ALA A 158 -11.78 0.78 9.81
N GLU A 159 -11.22 1.73 10.56
CA GLU A 159 -11.97 2.61 11.46
C GLU A 159 -12.42 3.93 10.79
N CYS A 160 -11.57 4.51 9.93
CA CYS A 160 -11.75 5.84 9.36
C CYS A 160 -12.28 5.85 7.92
N GLY A 161 -12.95 4.78 7.48
CA GLY A 161 -13.25 4.63 6.06
C GLY A 161 -14.13 5.69 5.40
N PRO A 162 -15.27 6.04 5.99
CA PRO A 162 -16.07 7.15 5.47
C PRO A 162 -15.27 8.46 5.37
N GLN A 163 -14.40 8.73 6.35
CA GLN A 163 -13.54 9.91 6.36
C GLN A 163 -12.47 9.87 5.26
N ILE A 164 -11.84 8.70 5.05
CA ILE A 164 -10.87 8.50 3.97
C ILE A 164 -11.52 8.72 2.61
N LEU A 165 -12.69 8.12 2.37
CA LEU A 165 -13.43 8.29 1.12
C LEU A 165 -13.78 9.75 0.85
N SER A 166 -14.26 10.47 1.88
CA SER A 166 -14.56 11.90 1.78
C SER A 166 -13.30 12.73 1.44
N CYS A 167 -12.18 12.45 2.10
CA CYS A 167 -10.90 13.11 1.82
C CYS A 167 -10.39 12.82 0.41
N LEU A 168 -10.51 11.56 -0.04
CA LEU A 168 -10.07 11.14 -1.36
C LEU A 168 -10.88 11.83 -2.47
N LYS A 169 -12.20 11.98 -2.29
CA LYS A 169 -13.06 12.78 -3.19
C LYS A 169 -12.60 14.23 -3.28
N GLN A 170 -12.28 14.86 -2.15
CA GLN A 170 -11.75 16.23 -2.14
C GLN A 170 -10.41 16.33 -2.87
N ASP A 171 -9.52 15.38 -2.62
CA ASP A 171 -8.19 15.36 -3.22
C ASP A 171 -8.22 15.18 -4.73
N PHE A 172 -9.05 14.27 -5.24
CA PHE A 172 -9.23 14.12 -6.68
C PHE A 172 -9.81 15.39 -7.33
N ASN A 173 -10.82 16.00 -6.72
CA ASN A 173 -11.40 17.24 -7.24
C ASN A 173 -10.37 18.38 -7.29
N ASN A 174 -9.52 18.49 -6.26
CA ASN A 174 -8.45 19.48 -6.22
C ASN A 174 -7.42 19.25 -7.34
N ILE A 175 -7.00 18.00 -7.56
CA ILE A 175 -6.04 17.65 -8.63
C ILE A 175 -6.64 17.97 -10.00
N ILE A 176 -7.90 17.57 -10.26
CA ILE A 176 -8.57 17.87 -11.54
C ILE A 176 -8.69 19.37 -11.75
N SER A 177 -9.04 20.14 -10.71
CA SER A 177 -9.12 21.59 -10.81
C SER A 177 -7.78 22.22 -11.18
N ILE A 178 -6.67 21.73 -10.62
CA ILE A 178 -5.32 22.21 -10.96
C ILE A 178 -4.98 21.86 -12.40
N LEU A 179 -5.26 20.63 -12.84
CA LEU A 179 -4.98 20.20 -14.21
C LEU A 179 -5.80 20.98 -15.25
N ARG A 180 -7.02 21.40 -14.93
CA ARG A 180 -7.87 22.22 -15.81
C ARG A 180 -7.42 23.69 -15.94
N MET A 181 -6.51 24.14 -15.08
CA MET A 181 -5.93 25.50 -15.16
C MET A 181 -4.73 25.59 -16.11
N TYR A 182 -4.29 24.45 -16.66
CA TYR A 182 -3.23 24.32 -17.67
C TYR A 182 -3.82 23.76 -18.97
#